data_AF-A0A2V9KS80-F1
#
_entry.id   AF-A0A2V9KS80-F1
#
_cell.length_a   1.000
_cell.length_b   1.000
_cell.length_c   1.000
_cell.angle_alpha   90.00
_cell.angle_beta   90.00
_cell.angle_gamma   90.00
#
_symmetry.space_group_name_H-M   'P 1'
#
loop_
_entity.id
_entity.type
_entity.pdbx_description
1 polymer ?
#
loop_
_entity_poly.entity_id
_entity_poly.type
_entity_poly.pdbx_seq_one_letter_code
_entity_poly.pdbx_strand_id
1 'polypeptide(L)'
;MFVQFQLFVALRYLKAKRRQAVISLITVISVLGVAAGVGALVVALAINNGFRQELENRLLGATSNINLIRPANDGIKDYEELSERLAHLPHVIASAPA
;
A
#
# COMPACT_ATOMS: atom_id res chain seq x y z
N MET A 1 -23.98 -10.71 22.85
CA MET A 1 -23.33 -10.66 24.19
C MET A 1 -22.54 -11.93 24.57
N PHE A 2 -22.64 -13.04 23.82
CA PHE A 2 -21.98 -14.33 24.15
C PHE A 2 -20.50 -14.47 23.76
N VAL A 3 -20.00 -13.60 22.87
CA VAL A 3 -18.64 -13.69 22.30
C VAL A 3 -17.54 -13.61 23.37
N GLN A 4 -17.77 -12.76 24.39
CA GLN A 4 -16.82 -12.55 25.48
C GLN A 4 -16.69 -13.78 26.38
N PHE A 5 -17.79 -14.50 26.62
CA PHE A 5 -17.77 -15.72 27.44
C PHE A 5 -17.07 -16.88 26.72
N GLN A 6 -17.32 -17.04 25.41
CA GLN A 6 -16.65 -18.06 24.60
C GLN A 6 -15.15 -17.82 24.49
N LEU A 7 -14.71 -16.58 24.27
CA LEU A 7 -13.30 -16.19 24.29
C LEU A 7 -12.66 -16.45 25.66
N PHE A 8 -13.33 -16.09 26.76
CA PHE A 8 -12.85 -16.36 28.11
C PHE A 8 -12.66 -17.85 28.38
N VAL A 9 -13.62 -18.69 27.98
CA VAL A 9 -13.51 -20.15 28.11
C VAL A 9 -12.40 -20.71 27.23
N ALA A 10 -12.29 -20.27 25.97
CA ALA A 10 -11.25 -20.70 25.04
C ALA A 10 -9.84 -20.35 25.53
N LEU A 11 -9.62 -19.10 25.98
CA LEU A 11 -8.35 -18.64 26.57
C LEU A 11 -8.02 -19.41 27.86
N ARG A 12 -9.02 -19.70 28.69
CA ARG A 12 -8.83 -20.50 29.90
C ARG A 12 -8.43 -21.94 29.58
N TYR A 13 -9.02 -22.55 28.56
CA TYR A 13 -8.63 -23.89 28.10
C TYR A 13 -7.23 -23.90 27.46
N LEU A 14 -6.87 -22.86 26.71
CA LEU A 14 -5.53 -22.69 26.14
C LEU A 14 -4.45 -22.51 27.23
N LYS A 15 -4.80 -21.83 28.33
CA LYS A 15 -3.90 -21.54 29.45
C LYS A 15 -3.91 -22.61 30.56
N ALA A 16 -4.91 -23.49 30.60
CA ALA A 16 -5.07 -24.46 31.68
C ALA A 16 -4.02 -25.57 31.60
N LYS A 17 -3.02 -25.48 32.47
CA LYS A 17 -2.13 -26.57 32.90
C LYS A 17 -2.97 -27.78 33.35
N ARG A 18 -3.35 -28.68 32.44
CA ARG A 18 -3.80 -30.03 32.82
C ARG A 18 -2.80 -31.06 32.31
N ARG A 19 -1.91 -31.44 33.23
CA ARG A 19 -1.12 -32.68 33.32
C ARG A 19 -0.18 -33.10 32.18
N GLN A 20 -0.11 -32.42 31.04
CA GLN A 20 0.83 -32.79 29.96
C GLN A 20 1.67 -31.60 29.49
N ALA A 21 2.87 -31.46 30.06
CA ALA A 21 3.84 -30.43 29.68
C ALA A 21 4.19 -30.47 28.18
N VAL A 22 4.14 -31.66 27.57
CA VAL A 22 4.39 -31.87 26.13
C VAL A 22 3.35 -31.17 25.26
N ILE A 23 2.06 -31.22 25.61
CA ILE A 23 0.99 -30.54 24.84
C ILE A 23 1.15 -29.01 24.91
N SER A 24 1.52 -28.49 26.08
CA SER A 24 1.79 -27.06 26.25
C SER A 24 2.97 -26.59 25.39
N LEU A 25 4.02 -27.41 25.27
CA LEU A 25 5.19 -27.08 24.45
C LEU A 25 4.86 -27.05 22.97
N ILE A 26 4.15 -28.07 22.46
CA ILE A 26 3.74 -28.13 21.04
C ILE A 26 2.87 -26.92 20.70
N THR A 27 1.92 -26.57 21.56
CA THR A 27 1.03 -25.43 21.33
C THR A 27 1.80 -24.12 21.17
N VAL A 28 2.79 -23.87 22.04
CA VAL A 28 3.63 -22.67 21.97
C VAL A 28 4.46 -22.64 20.69
N ILE A 29 5.11 -23.76 20.34
CA ILE A 29 5.92 -23.85 19.11
C ILE A 29 5.06 -23.66 17.87
N SER A 30 3.87 -24.27 17.81
CA SER A 30 2.93 -24.12 16.69
C SER A 30 2.46 -22.67 16.52
N VAL A 31 2.09 -22.01 17.61
CA VAL A 31 1.65 -20.61 17.57
C VAL A 31 2.80 -19.70 17.10
N LEU A 32 4.02 -19.92 17.62
CA LEU A 32 5.20 -19.16 17.20
C LEU A 32 5.55 -19.41 15.73
N GLY A 33 5.46 -20.65 15.27
CA GLY A 33 5.74 -21.02 13.88
C GLY A 33 4.76 -20.36 12.90
N VAL A 34 3.46 -20.39 13.21
CA VAL A 34 2.44 -19.72 12.39
C VAL A 34 2.64 -18.21 12.41
N ALA A 35 2.87 -17.62 13.59
CA ALA A 35 3.10 -16.18 13.71
C ALA A 35 4.34 -15.73 12.91
N ALA A 36 5.45 -16.47 13.00
CA ALA A 36 6.66 -16.18 12.25
C ALA A 36 6.46 -16.35 10.73
N GLY A 37 5.78 -17.42 10.30
CA GLY A 37 5.51 -17.69 8.88
C GLY A 37 4.60 -16.64 8.24
N VAL A 38 3.49 -16.29 8.89
CA VAL A 38 2.59 -15.23 8.42
C VAL A 38 3.31 -13.88 8.46
N GLY A 39 4.08 -13.59 9.51
CA GLY A 39 4.89 -12.37 9.60
C GLY A 39 5.86 -12.22 8.43
N ALA A 40 6.59 -13.28 8.10
CA ALA A 40 7.51 -13.28 6.96
C ALA A 40 6.79 -13.00 5.62
N LEU A 41 5.62 -13.61 5.40
CA LEU A 41 4.81 -13.37 4.21
C LEU A 41 4.33 -11.91 4.12
N VAL A 42 3.86 -11.34 5.22
CA VAL A 42 3.42 -9.93 5.28
C VAL A 42 4.57 -8.99 4.95
N VAL A 43 5.77 -9.23 5.52
CA VAL A 43 6.95 -8.41 5.24
C VAL A 43 7.36 -8.51 3.77
N ALA A 44 7.37 -9.71 3.19
CA ALA A 44 7.70 -9.89 1.77
C ALA A 44 6.73 -9.13 0.85
N LEU A 45 5.42 -9.19 1.14
CA LEU A 45 4.42 -8.41 0.41
C LEU A 45 4.64 -6.91 0.57
N ALA A 46 4.91 -6.44 1.79
CA ALA A 46 5.13 -5.02 2.06
C ALA A 46 6.31 -4.46 1.26
N ILE A 47 7.41 -5.22 1.17
CA ILE A 47 8.58 -4.85 0.39
C ILE A 47 8.22 -4.74 -1.10
N ASN A 48 7.57 -5.76 -1.67
CA ASN A 48 7.22 -5.77 -3.08
C ASN A 48 6.25 -4.62 -3.45
N ASN A 49 5.24 -4.39 -2.61
CA ASN A 49 4.28 -3.31 -2.83
C ASN A 49 4.93 -1.93 -2.69
N GLY A 50 5.77 -1.73 -1.68
CA GLY A 50 6.50 -0.47 -1.50
C GLY A 50 7.46 -0.19 -2.67
N PHE A 51 8.17 -1.20 -3.15
CA PHE A 51 9.06 -1.06 -4.29
C PHE A 51 8.31 -0.76 -5.59
N ARG A 52 7.18 -1.44 -5.84
CA ARG A 52 6.30 -1.14 -6.98
C ARG A 52 5.85 0.32 -6.94
N GLN A 53 5.41 0.82 -5.79
CA GLN A 53 4.96 2.20 -5.64
C GLN A 53 6.09 3.19 -5.90
N GLU A 54 7.29 2.92 -5.38
CA GLU A 54 8.45 3.79 -5.59
C GLU A 54 8.86 3.81 -7.07
N LEU A 55 8.91 2.65 -7.73
CA LEU A 55 9.20 2.59 -9.15
C LEU A 55 8.14 3.30 -9.98
N GLU A 56 6.86 3.08 -9.69
CA GLU A 56 5.75 3.75 -10.37
C GLU A 56 5.86 5.27 -10.20
N ASN A 57 6.10 5.74 -8.97
CA ASN A 57 6.29 7.16 -8.69
C ASN A 57 7.51 7.75 -9.41
N ARG A 58 8.63 7.02 -9.50
CA ARG A 58 9.84 7.50 -10.20
C ARG A 58 9.67 7.51 -11.72
N LEU A 59 8.95 6.53 -12.26
CA LEU A 59 8.72 6.40 -13.70
C LEU A 59 7.60 7.32 -14.19
N LEU A 60 6.47 7.40 -13.47
CA LEU A 60 5.30 8.23 -13.82
C LEU A 60 5.40 9.66 -13.27
N GLY A 61 6.15 9.89 -12.19
CA GLY A 61 6.34 11.24 -11.65
C GLY A 61 7.27 12.11 -12.50
N ALA A 62 7.97 11.53 -13.47
CA ALA A 62 8.86 12.23 -14.40
C ALA A 62 8.18 12.58 -15.74
N THR A 63 6.92 12.22 -15.95
CA THR A 63 6.21 12.47 -17.21
C THR A 63 5.01 13.39 -16.99
N SER A 64 4.91 14.45 -17.80
CA SER A 64 3.71 15.28 -17.84
C SER A 64 2.53 14.43 -18.29
N ASN A 65 1.47 14.38 -17.49
CA ASN A 65 0.30 13.54 -17.79
C ASN A 65 -0.36 13.89 -19.13
N ILE A 66 -0.14 15.11 -19.65
CA ILE A 66 -0.64 15.60 -20.94
C ILE A 66 0.44 16.47 -21.59
N ASN A 67 0.80 16.16 -22.85
CA ASN A 67 1.70 16.98 -23.67
C ASN A 67 0.90 17.60 -24.83
N LEU A 68 0.88 18.93 -24.89
CA LEU A 68 0.21 19.69 -25.96
C LEU A 68 1.21 19.97 -27.08
N ILE A 69 1.02 19.33 -28.24
CA ILE A 69 1.89 19.48 -29.40
C ILE A 69 1.08 20.13 -30.53
N ARG A 70 1.61 21.21 -31.12
CA ARG A 70 1.01 21.83 -32.30
C ARG A 70 1.43 21.04 -33.55
N PRO A 71 0.49 20.62 -34.43
CA PRO A 71 0.81 19.88 -35.66
C PRO A 71 1.62 20.70 -36.67
N ALA A 72 1.49 22.02 -36.65
CA ALA A 72 2.36 22.93 -37.39
C ALA A 72 3.65 23.16 -36.60
N ASN A 73 4.80 23.04 -37.26
CA ASN A 73 6.13 23.14 -36.67
C ASN A 73 6.53 24.60 -36.32
N ASP A 74 5.55 25.45 -36.01
CA ASP A 74 5.70 26.89 -35.79
C ASP A 74 5.68 27.30 -34.30
N GLY A 75 5.66 26.31 -33.39
CA GLY A 75 5.62 26.51 -31.95
C GLY A 75 4.25 26.99 -31.45
N ILE A 76 4.02 26.86 -30.13
CA ILE A 76 2.81 27.40 -29.50
C ILE A 76 3.01 28.91 -29.32
N LYS A 77 2.38 29.70 -30.20
CA LYS A 77 2.23 31.15 -30.01
C LYS A 77 1.24 31.40 -28.86
N ASP A 78 1.55 32.39 -28.02
CA ASP A 78 0.74 32.79 -26.85
C ASP A 78 0.58 31.69 -25.78
N TYR A 79 1.69 31.02 -25.43
CA TYR A 79 1.70 29.96 -24.42
C TYR A 79 1.23 30.44 -23.04
N GLU A 80 1.47 31.71 -22.67
CA GLU A 80 1.03 32.30 -21.40
C GLU A 80 -0.50 32.34 -21.29
N GLU A 81 -1.19 32.91 -22.28
CA GLU A 81 -2.66 32.98 -22.28
C GLU A 81 -3.31 31.58 -22.36
N LEU A 82 -2.70 30.66 -23.12
CA LEU A 82 -3.15 29.28 -23.20
C LEU A 82 -2.97 28.57 -21.85
N SER A 83 -1.84 28.79 -21.16
CA SER A 83 -1.57 28.20 -19.86
C SER A 83 -2.56 28.68 -18.79
N GLU A 84 -2.91 29.97 -18.77
CA GLU A 84 -3.89 30.52 -17.83
C GLU A 84 -5.30 29.95 -18.08
N ARG A 85 -5.71 29.86 -19.35
CA ARG A 85 -7.00 29.25 -19.73
C ARG A 85 -7.07 27.78 -19.32
N LEU A 86 -5.97 27.04 -19.47
CA LEU A 86 -5.90 25.64 -19.08
C LEU A 86 -5.85 25.47 -17.56
N ALA A 87 -5.16 26.34 -16.83
CA ALA A 87 -5.11 26.31 -15.37
C ALA A 87 -6.49 26.52 -14.71
N HIS A 88 -7.42 27.19 -15.38
CA HIS A 88 -8.79 27.37 -14.92
C HIS A 88 -9.70 26.14 -15.13
N LEU A 89 -9.25 25.10 -15.83
CA LEU A 89 -10.04 23.87 -16.00
C LEU A 89 -10.00 23.00 -14.73
N PRO A 90 -11.14 22.41 -14.33
CA PRO A 90 -11.29 21.73 -13.03
C PRO A 90 -10.41 20.47 -12.86
N HIS A 91 -9.74 20.00 -13.90
CA HIS A 91 -8.88 18.81 -13.87
C HIS A 91 -7.39 19.13 -14.07
N VAL A 92 -6.99 20.40 -14.12
CA VAL A 92 -5.60 20.81 -14.33
C VAL A 92 -4.95 21.15 -12.99
N ILE A 93 -3.96 20.35 -12.61
CA ILE A 93 -3.25 20.47 -11.33
C ILE A 93 -2.05 21.43 -11.45
N ALA A 94 -1.38 21.43 -12.60
CA ALA A 94 -0.29 22.36 -12.93
C ALA A 94 -0.08 22.43 -14.44
N SER A 95 0.28 23.59 -14.96
CA SER A 95 0.72 23.80 -16.34
C SER A 95 2.13 24.38 -16.33
N ALA A 96 3.07 23.74 -17.03
CA ALA A 96 4.43 24.25 -17.20
C ALA A 96 4.80 24.22 -18.69
N PRO A 97 5.40 25.28 -19.24
CA PRO A 97 6.01 25.23 -20.56
C PRO A 97 7.24 24.30 -20.53
N ALA A 98 7.43 23.52 -21.58
CA ALA A 98 8.59 22.65 -21.78
C ALA A 98 9.61 23.28 -22.73
#